data_AF-F6X020-F1
#
_entry.id   AF-F6X020-F1
#
_cell.length_a   1.000
_cell.length_b   1.000
_cell.length_c   1.000
_cell.angle_alpha   90.00
_cell.angle_beta   90.00
_cell.angle_gamma   90.00
#
_symmetry.space_group_name_H-M   'P 1'
#
loop_
_entity.id
_entity.type
_entity.pdbx_description
1 polymer ?
#
loop_
_entity_poly.entity_id
_entity_poly.type
_entity_poly.pdbx_seq_one_letter_code
_entity_poly.pdbx_strand_id
1 'polypeptide(L)'
;MSVITGEAVASIKNLDDKQVLQQCMATLRELFKEQEIPDPVNFFVTRWNTEPWIQMAYSFVKTGGSGEAYDILAEDIQGTLFFAGEATNRHFPQTVTGAYLSGVREASKIAAF
;
A
#
# COMPACT_ATOMS: atom_id res chain seq x y z
N MET A 1 -1.07 -16.82 -2.28
CA MET A 1 -1.18 -15.45 -1.75
C MET A 1 -2.45 -14.85 -2.31
N SER A 2 -3.20 -14.09 -1.50
CA SER A 2 -4.42 -13.38 -1.93
C SER A 2 -4.39 -11.97 -1.35
N VAL A 3 -5.23 -11.07 -1.86
CA VAL A 3 -5.30 -9.66 -1.48
C VAL A 3 -6.70 -9.32 -1.03
N ILE A 4 -6.82 -8.47 0.00
CA ILE A 4 -8.07 -7.92 0.50
C ILE A 4 -8.10 -6.44 0.13
N THR A 5 -9.11 -6.00 -0.63
CA THR A 5 -9.19 -4.64 -1.19
C THR A 5 -10.56 -4.01 -0.93
N GLY A 6 -10.66 -2.68 -1.08
CA GLY A 6 -11.93 -1.95 -0.98
C GLY A 6 -12.65 -2.14 0.35
N GLU A 7 -13.96 -2.32 0.30
CA GLU A 7 -14.83 -2.49 1.48
C GLU A 7 -14.45 -3.71 2.34
N ALA A 8 -13.87 -4.75 1.73
CA ALA A 8 -13.45 -5.95 2.46
C ALA A 8 -12.34 -5.68 3.47
N VAL A 9 -11.54 -4.63 3.29
CA VAL A 9 -10.54 -4.21 4.30
C VAL A 9 -11.23 -3.73 5.58
N ALA A 10 -12.35 -3.04 5.45
CA ALA A 10 -13.12 -2.57 6.59
C ALA A 10 -13.83 -3.72 7.32
N SER A 11 -14.34 -4.71 6.59
CA SER A 11 -15.04 -5.86 7.19
C SER A 11 -14.11 -6.74 8.04
N ILE A 12 -12.81 -6.82 7.70
CA ILE A 12 -11.83 -7.61 8.46
C ILE A 12 -11.12 -6.83 9.58
N LYS A 13 -11.43 -5.54 9.76
CA LYS A 13 -10.71 -4.66 10.70
C LYS A 13 -10.73 -5.18 12.14
N ASN A 14 -11.85 -5.75 12.57
CA ASN A 14 -12.04 -6.25 13.94
C ASN A 14 -11.88 -7.77 14.05
N LEU A 15 -11.45 -8.43 12.97
CA LEU A 15 -11.19 -9.87 12.97
C LEU A 15 -9.74 -10.13 13.33
N ASP A 16 -9.50 -11.16 14.15
CA ASP A 16 -8.15 -11.69 14.34
C ASP A 16 -7.67 -12.44 13.08
N ASP A 17 -6.36 -12.77 13.04
CA ASP A 17 -5.77 -13.40 11.86
C ASP A 17 -6.35 -14.81 11.59
N LYS A 18 -6.78 -15.53 12.62
CA LYS A 18 -7.40 -16.86 12.45
C LYS A 18 -8.78 -16.75 11.82
N GLN A 19 -9.57 -15.75 12.19
CA GLN A 19 -10.87 -15.49 11.58
C GLN A 19 -10.73 -15.11 10.10
N VAL A 20 -9.72 -14.31 9.75
CA VAL A 20 -9.41 -14.01 8.34
C VAL A 20 -8.96 -15.26 7.59
N LEU A 21 -8.12 -16.10 8.19
CA LEU A 21 -7.71 -17.39 7.62
C LEU A 21 -8.92 -18.30 7.35
N GLN A 22 -9.84 -18.41 8.30
CA GLN A 22 -11.05 -19.22 8.16
C GLN A 22 -11.90 -18.77 6.97
N GLN A 23 -12.09 -17.46 6.79
CA GLN A 23 -12.79 -16.93 5.62
C GLN A 23 -12.05 -17.28 4.32
N CYS A 24 -10.73 -17.12 4.28
CA CYS A 24 -9.93 -17.47 3.11
C CYS A 24 -10.02 -18.96 2.77
N MET A 25 -9.93 -19.85 3.77
CA MET A 25 -10.05 -21.29 3.58
C MET A 25 -11.46 -21.74 3.20
N ALA A 26 -12.49 -21.08 3.74
CA ALA A 26 -13.87 -21.30 3.31
C ALA A 26 -14.04 -20.93 1.82
N THR A 27 -13.52 -19.77 1.40
CA THR A 27 -13.49 -19.38 -0.02
C THR A 27 -12.74 -20.40 -0.87
N LEU A 28 -11.53 -20.83 -0.48
CA LEU A 28 -10.77 -21.84 -1.24
C LEU A 28 -11.53 -23.16 -1.38
N ARG A 29 -12.13 -23.67 -0.30
CA ARG A 29 -12.95 -24.90 -0.34
C ARG A 29 -14.20 -24.75 -1.21
N GLU A 30 -14.79 -23.57 -1.23
CA GLU A 30 -15.92 -23.25 -2.13
C GLU A 30 -15.49 -23.14 -3.60
N LEU A 31 -14.28 -22.66 -3.90
CA LEU A 31 -13.75 -22.65 -5.27
C LEU A 31 -13.44 -24.05 -5.79
N PHE A 32 -13.02 -24.96 -4.90
CA PHE A 32 -12.50 -26.28 -5.24
C PHE A 32 -13.32 -27.41 -4.60
N LYS A 33 -14.65 -27.38 -4.76
CA LYS A 33 -15.58 -28.31 -4.08
C LYS A 33 -15.38 -29.79 -4.38
N GLU A 34 -14.87 -30.09 -5.56
CA GLU A 34 -14.70 -31.48 -6.04
C GLU A 34 -13.41 -32.13 -5.53
N GLN A 35 -12.62 -31.42 -4.74
CA GLN A 35 -11.36 -31.90 -4.19
C GLN A 35 -11.22 -31.53 -2.72
N GLU A 36 -10.52 -32.37 -1.95
CA GLU A 36 -10.17 -32.00 -0.58
C GLU A 36 -9.08 -30.94 -0.58
N ILE A 37 -9.32 -29.84 0.12
CA ILE A 37 -8.33 -28.79 0.35
C ILE A 37 -7.73 -28.96 1.76
N PRO A 38 -6.43 -29.27 1.86
CA PRO A 38 -5.77 -29.48 3.14
C PRO A 38 -5.71 -28.20 3.97
N ASP A 39 -5.53 -28.35 5.27
CA ASP A 39 -5.31 -27.21 6.16
C ASP A 39 -3.93 -26.55 5.88
N PRO A 40 -3.84 -25.21 6.02
CA PRO A 40 -2.58 -24.49 5.85
C PRO A 40 -1.61 -24.81 6.99
N VAL A 41 -0.36 -25.15 6.64
CA VAL A 41 0.70 -25.42 7.63
C VAL A 41 1.22 -24.13 8.28
N ASN A 42 1.15 -23.01 7.55
CA ASN A 42 1.55 -21.70 8.04
C ASN A 42 0.81 -20.59 7.27
N PHE A 43 0.64 -19.42 7.89
CA PHE A 43 0.00 -18.26 7.29
C PHE A 43 0.43 -16.97 7.99
N PHE A 44 0.23 -15.83 7.34
CA PHE A 44 0.28 -14.52 7.97
C PHE A 44 -0.79 -13.61 7.36
N VAL A 45 -1.24 -12.62 8.12
CA VAL A 45 -2.15 -11.57 7.66
C VAL A 45 -1.48 -10.23 7.94
N THR A 46 -1.32 -9.40 6.92
CA THR A 46 -0.70 -8.07 7.10
C THR A 46 -1.71 -7.09 7.69
N ARG A 47 -1.25 -6.23 8.60
CA ARG A 47 -2.07 -5.16 9.23
C ARG A 47 -1.50 -3.77 8.94
N TRP A 48 -1.22 -3.48 7.66
CA TRP A 48 -0.64 -2.20 7.22
C TRP A 48 -1.46 -0.98 7.64
N ASN A 49 -2.80 -1.12 7.67
CA ASN A 49 -3.72 -0.05 8.05
C ASN A 49 -3.66 0.34 9.54
N THR A 50 -3.04 -0.46 10.40
CA THR A 50 -2.87 -0.18 11.83
C THR A 50 -1.42 -0.12 12.25
N GLU A 51 -0.47 -0.27 11.32
CA GLU A 51 0.95 -0.05 11.62
C GLU A 51 1.15 1.47 11.84
N PRO A 52 1.57 1.92 13.05
CA PRO A 52 1.63 3.34 13.42
C PRO A 52 2.41 4.26 12.47
N TRP A 53 3.46 3.77 11.81
CA TRP A 53 4.39 4.53 10.97
C TRP A 53 4.14 4.38 9.47
N ILE A 54 3.17 3.54 9.07
CA ILE A 54 2.87 3.27 7.66
C ILE A 54 1.41 3.57 7.34
N GLN A 55 0.45 2.94 8.03
CA GLN A 55 -1.00 3.17 7.94
C GLN A 55 -1.67 3.02 6.54
N MET A 56 -0.92 2.64 5.50
CA MET A 56 -1.43 2.52 4.13
C MET A 56 -0.66 1.46 3.33
N ALA A 57 -1.15 1.17 2.12
CA ALA A 57 -0.39 0.37 1.14
C ALA A 57 0.25 1.28 0.08
N TYR A 58 -0.56 2.12 -0.55
CA TYR A 58 -0.13 3.07 -1.59
C TYR A 58 -1.17 4.18 -1.78
N SER A 59 -0.74 5.32 -2.30
CA SER A 59 -1.58 6.48 -2.56
C SER A 59 -2.52 6.28 -3.76
N PHE A 60 -3.54 7.13 -3.85
CA PHE A 60 -4.40 7.26 -5.03
C PHE A 60 -5.03 8.65 -5.07
N VAL A 61 -5.48 9.09 -6.24
CA VAL A 61 -6.17 10.37 -6.39
C VAL A 61 -7.64 10.20 -5.99
N LYS A 62 -8.04 10.82 -4.89
CA LYS A 62 -9.45 10.85 -4.46
C LYS A 62 -10.29 11.65 -5.44
N THR A 63 -11.60 11.37 -5.49
CA THR A 63 -12.56 12.14 -6.30
C THR A 63 -12.44 13.64 -6.02
N GLY A 64 -12.35 14.45 -7.07
CA GLY A 64 -12.11 15.90 -7.00
C GLY A 64 -10.63 16.30 -6.89
N GLY A 65 -9.71 15.34 -6.80
CA GLY A 65 -8.27 15.59 -6.83
C GLY A 65 -7.67 15.67 -8.24
N SER A 66 -6.41 16.10 -8.30
CA SER A 66 -5.60 16.18 -9.53
C SER A 66 -4.27 15.46 -9.33
N GLY A 67 -3.69 14.93 -10.41
CA GLY A 67 -2.33 14.38 -10.42
C GLY A 67 -1.26 15.43 -10.11
N GLU A 68 -1.58 16.72 -10.23
CA GLU A 68 -0.70 17.83 -9.81
C GLU A 68 -0.40 17.81 -8.31
N ALA A 69 -1.26 17.18 -7.49
CA ALA A 69 -1.01 17.07 -6.06
C ALA A 69 0.31 16.35 -5.74
N TYR A 70 0.75 15.39 -6.57
CA TYR A 70 2.04 14.73 -6.40
C TYR A 70 3.21 15.69 -6.63
N ASP A 71 3.09 16.60 -7.61
CA ASP A 71 4.12 17.58 -7.92
C ASP A 71 4.18 18.65 -6.81
N ILE A 72 3.01 19.13 -6.35
CA ILE A 72 2.91 20.08 -5.23
C ILE A 72 3.52 19.48 -3.95
N LEU A 73 3.25 18.20 -3.64
CA LEU A 73 3.87 17.51 -2.50
C LEU A 73 5.39 17.30 -2.67
N ALA A 74 5.91 17.38 -3.90
CA ALA A 74 7.33 17.26 -4.19
C ALA A 74 8.09 18.60 -4.20
N GLU A 75 7.39 19.73 -4.02
CA GLU A 75 8.01 21.04 -3.92
C GLU A 75 8.82 21.14 -2.63
N ASP A 76 10.06 21.60 -2.73
CA ASP A 76 10.88 21.88 -1.55
C ASP A 76 10.47 23.20 -0.89
N ILE A 77 10.75 23.32 0.39
CA ILE A 77 10.53 24.56 1.15
C ILE A 77 11.88 25.23 1.36
N GLN A 78 12.07 26.34 0.63
CA GLN A 78 13.25 27.23 0.75
C GLN A 78 14.59 26.52 0.54
N GLY A 79 14.65 25.48 -0.30
CA GLY A 79 15.86 24.68 -0.50
C GLY A 79 16.38 24.00 0.78
N THR A 80 15.53 23.85 1.81
CA THR A 80 15.92 23.36 3.13
C THR A 80 15.19 22.08 3.50
N LEU A 81 13.87 22.03 3.27
CA LEU A 81 13.06 20.84 3.52
C LEU A 81 12.61 20.25 2.18
N PHE A 82 12.97 18.99 1.95
CA PHE A 82 12.68 18.26 0.72
C PHE A 82 11.76 17.07 1.01
N PHE A 83 10.95 16.70 0.02
CA PHE A 83 9.98 15.61 0.14
C PHE A 83 10.19 14.57 -0.95
N ALA A 84 10.28 13.31 -0.53
CA ALA A 84 10.36 12.14 -1.40
C ALA A 84 9.35 11.09 -0.92
N GLY A 85 9.08 10.10 -1.76
CA GLY A 85 8.13 9.03 -1.51
C GLY A 85 7.25 8.78 -2.71
N GLU A 86 6.55 7.64 -2.72
CA GLU A 86 5.65 7.27 -3.83
C GLU A 86 4.57 8.34 -4.07
N ALA A 87 4.07 8.94 -2.98
CA ALA A 87 3.06 10.00 -3.00
C ALA A 87 3.60 11.37 -3.48
N THR A 88 4.87 11.46 -3.88
CA THR A 88 5.49 12.66 -4.46
C THR A 88 5.95 12.45 -5.91
N ASN A 89 5.66 11.28 -6.50
CA ASN A 89 6.08 10.96 -7.87
C ASN A 89 4.87 10.83 -8.79
N ARG A 90 4.55 11.90 -9.52
CA ARG A 90 3.41 11.92 -10.46
C ARG A 90 3.50 10.90 -11.59
N HIS A 91 4.72 10.62 -12.07
CA HIS A 91 4.93 9.73 -13.22
C HIS A 91 4.83 8.25 -12.83
N PHE A 92 5.29 7.92 -11.62
CA PHE A 92 5.37 6.54 -11.15
C PHE A 92 4.82 6.41 -9.72
N PRO A 93 3.58 6.82 -9.42
CA PRO A 93 3.04 6.74 -8.06
C PRO A 93 2.93 5.27 -7.60
N GLN A 94 2.66 5.04 -6.32
CA GLN A 94 2.39 3.73 -5.69
C GLN A 94 3.57 2.76 -5.62
N THR A 95 4.46 2.77 -6.61
CA THR A 95 5.47 1.74 -6.79
C THR A 95 6.72 1.99 -5.96
N VAL A 96 7.39 0.89 -5.59
CA VAL A 96 8.75 0.96 -5.00
C VAL A 96 9.71 1.72 -5.92
N THR A 97 9.63 1.50 -7.24
CA THR A 97 10.40 2.24 -8.24
C THR A 97 10.14 3.74 -8.19
N GLY A 98 8.88 4.15 -8.04
CA GLY A 98 8.49 5.55 -7.89
C GLY A 98 9.06 6.22 -6.65
N ALA A 99 8.95 5.54 -5.51
CA ALA A 99 9.58 5.97 -4.27
C ALA A 99 11.10 6.08 -4.43
N TYR A 100 11.76 5.09 -5.01
CA TYR A 100 13.20 5.11 -5.28
C TYR A 100 13.61 6.29 -6.16
N LEU A 101 12.94 6.49 -7.30
CA LEU A 101 13.26 7.57 -8.24
C LEU A 101 12.98 8.96 -7.65
N SER A 102 11.98 9.09 -6.78
CA SER A 102 11.75 10.33 -6.04
C SER A 102 12.90 10.64 -5.08
N GLY A 103 13.50 9.62 -4.45
CA GLY A 103 14.70 9.78 -3.64
C GLY A 103 15.92 10.22 -4.46
N VAL A 104 16.13 9.64 -5.65
CA VAL A 104 17.18 10.08 -6.59
C VAL A 104 16.97 11.53 -7.01
N ARG A 105 15.73 11.94 -7.29
CA ARG A 105 15.36 13.32 -7.64
C ARG A 105 15.74 14.29 -6.51
N GLU A 106 15.30 14.04 -5.28
CA GLU A 106 15.60 14.94 -4.16
C GLU A 106 17.10 14.95 -3.80
N ALA A 107 17.78 13.80 -3.88
CA ALA A 107 19.23 13.75 -3.69
C ALA A 107 19.98 14.62 -4.71
N SER A 108 19.55 14.61 -5.98
CA SER A 108 20.12 15.48 -7.01
C SER A 108 19.85 16.96 -6.76
N LYS A 109 18.67 17.33 -6.23
CA LYS A 109 18.38 18.73 -5.86
C LYS A 109 19.29 19.18 -4.72
N ILE A 110 19.39 18.38 -3.66
CA ILE A 110 20.19 18.70 -2.48
C ILE A 110 21.68 18.87 -2.83
N ALA A 111 22.22 18.01 -3.70
CA ALA A 111 23.62 18.09 -4.12
C ALA A 111 23.94 19.25 -5.08
N ALA A 112 22.94 19.93 -5.62
CA ALA A 112 23.10 21.06 -6.53
C ALA A 112 23.17 22.42 -5.81
N PHE A 113 22.93 22.45 -4.50
CA PHE A 113 23.18 23.59 -3.62
C PHE A 113 24.59 23.53 -3.02
#